data_AF-A0A4Y2FFA1-F1
#
_entry.id   AF-A0A4Y2FFA1-F1
#
_cell.length_a   1.000
_cell.length_b   1.000
_cell.length_c   1.000
_cell.angle_alpha   90.00
_cell.angle_beta   90.00
_cell.angle_gamma   90.00
#
_symmetry.space_group_name_H-M   'P 1'
#
loop_
_entity.id
_entity.type
_entity.pdbx_description
1 polymer ?
#
loop_
_entity_poly.entity_id
_entity_poly.type
_entity_poly.pdbx_seq_one_letter_code
_entity_poly.pdbx_strand_id
1 'polypeptide(L)'
;FVREETLARHQELCIHNKPQRVSLPKDLTIKFKNLNRCVRHRFAIFSDFECMLKNVSTAAPGPSSSHSYCIEKDEPISYAMLVTNQDDEIIFHQYYAGPHPVENFLMKAK
;
A
#
# COMPACT_ATOMS: atom_id res chain seq x y z
N PHE A 1 -7.20 23.51 -26.84
CA PHE A 1 -8.39 23.89 -26.05
C PHE A 1 -8.75 25.32 -26.41
N VAL A 2 -10.03 25.66 -26.61
CA VAL A 2 -10.49 26.97 -27.14
C VAL A 2 -11.23 27.81 -26.06
N ARG A 3 -11.64 27.18 -24.96
CA ARG A 3 -12.25 27.80 -23.78
C ARG A 3 -11.40 27.46 -22.55
N GLU A 4 -11.23 28.43 -21.67
CA GLU A 4 -10.17 28.47 -20.67
C GLU A 4 -10.42 27.51 -19.49
N GLU A 5 -11.64 27.46 -18.99
CA GLU A 5 -12.06 26.56 -17.91
C GLU A 5 -12.10 25.09 -18.35
N THR A 6 -12.31 24.85 -19.65
CA THR A 6 -12.36 23.51 -20.27
C THR A 6 -10.97 22.94 -20.56
N LEU A 7 -9.93 23.77 -20.68
CA LEU A 7 -8.51 23.40 -20.63
C LEU A 7 -8.12 22.98 -19.20
N ALA A 8 -8.56 23.76 -18.21
CA ALA A 8 -8.17 23.61 -16.82
C ALA A 8 -8.59 22.26 -16.22
N ARG A 9 -9.85 21.85 -16.40
CA ARG A 9 -10.37 20.62 -15.78
C ARG A 9 -10.05 19.33 -16.56
N HIS A 10 -9.72 19.44 -17.85
CA HIS A 10 -9.29 18.28 -18.64
C HIS A 10 -7.83 17.89 -18.36
N GLN A 11 -6.97 18.88 -18.10
CA GLN A 11 -5.60 18.66 -17.59
C GLN A 11 -5.58 17.94 -16.23
N GLU A 12 -6.64 18.09 -15.44
CA GLU A 12 -6.74 17.55 -14.08
C GLU A 12 -7.03 16.03 -14.05
N LEU A 13 -7.76 15.52 -15.04
CA LEU A 13 -8.38 14.19 -14.98
C LEU A 13 -7.90 13.18 -16.02
N CYS A 14 -7.19 13.59 -17.07
CA CYS A 14 -7.31 12.84 -18.32
C CYS A 14 -6.73 11.41 -18.29
N ILE A 15 -5.61 11.08 -17.60
CA ILE A 15 -4.98 9.74 -17.72
C ILE A 15 -4.96 9.23 -19.20
N HIS A 16 -4.94 10.16 -20.16
CA HIS A 16 -5.30 10.08 -21.59
C HIS A 16 -6.23 9.01 -22.18
N ASN A 17 -6.98 8.18 -21.43
CA ASN A 17 -7.64 6.96 -21.96
C ASN A 17 -6.74 6.14 -22.89
N LYS A 18 -5.42 6.28 -22.75
CA LYS A 18 -4.45 5.45 -23.43
C LYS A 18 -4.00 4.43 -22.42
N PRO A 19 -3.85 3.14 -22.79
CA PRO A 19 -3.08 2.21 -22.00
C PRO A 19 -1.78 2.92 -21.62
N GLN A 20 -1.55 3.13 -20.32
CA GLN A 20 -0.19 3.45 -19.91
C GLN A 20 0.64 2.28 -20.39
N ARG A 21 1.60 2.57 -21.26
CA ARG A 21 2.42 1.53 -21.87
C ARG A 21 3.05 0.76 -20.73
N VAL A 22 2.58 -0.47 -20.49
CA VAL A 22 3.20 -1.43 -19.58
C VAL A 22 4.44 -1.98 -20.28
N SER A 23 5.30 -1.08 -20.77
CA SER A 23 6.64 -1.43 -21.18
C SER A 23 7.50 -1.15 -19.97
N LEU A 24 7.86 -2.22 -19.27
CA LEU A 24 9.02 -2.17 -18.41
C LEU A 24 10.20 -1.70 -19.28
N PRO A 25 10.94 -0.66 -18.86
CA PRO A 25 12.15 -0.28 -19.56
C PRO A 25 13.10 -1.49 -19.59
N LYS A 26 13.81 -1.63 -20.71
CA LYS A 26 14.78 -2.73 -20.90
C LYS A 26 15.98 -2.59 -19.96
N ASP A 27 16.26 -1.38 -19.51
CA ASP A 27 17.30 -1.09 -18.54
C ASP A 27 16.88 -1.55 -17.16
N LEU A 28 17.80 -2.23 -16.46
CA LEU A 28 17.58 -2.71 -15.09
C LEU A 28 17.41 -1.58 -14.06
N THR A 29 17.68 -0.33 -14.46
CA THR A 29 17.68 0.82 -13.55
C THR A 29 16.85 1.96 -14.16
N ILE A 30 15.79 2.35 -13.44
CA ILE A 30 14.98 3.53 -13.74
C ILE A 30 15.40 4.65 -12.80
N LYS A 31 15.58 5.85 -13.32
CA LYS A 31 15.77 7.07 -12.52
C LYS A 31 14.61 8.02 -12.79
N PHE A 32 13.79 8.28 -11.78
CA PHE A 32 12.76 9.30 -11.85
C PHE A 32 13.40 10.69 -11.86
N LYS A 33 12.92 11.57 -12.74
CA LYS A 33 13.31 12.98 -12.79
C LYS A 33 12.07 13.81 -12.48
N ASN A 34 12.22 14.90 -11.71
CA ASN A 34 11.13 15.81 -11.31
C ASN A 34 10.05 15.18 -10.40
N LEU A 35 10.45 14.68 -9.23
CA LEU A 35 9.54 14.16 -8.18
C LEU A 35 8.47 15.18 -7.73
N ASN A 36 8.72 16.46 -7.95
CA ASN A 36 7.80 17.55 -7.68
C ASN A 36 6.66 17.69 -8.72
N ARG A 37 6.71 16.96 -9.84
CA ARG A 37 5.66 16.92 -10.87
C ARG A 37 4.73 15.71 -10.72
N CYS A 38 4.52 15.27 -9.48
CA CYS A 38 3.55 14.23 -9.17
C CYS A 38 2.14 14.83 -9.11
N VAL A 39 1.17 14.12 -9.70
CA VAL A 39 -0.25 14.43 -9.52
C VAL A 39 -0.62 14.08 -8.08
N ARG A 40 -1.41 14.92 -7.40
CA ARG A 40 -1.92 14.61 -6.06
C ARG A 40 -2.57 13.24 -6.10
N HIS A 41 -2.21 12.38 -5.15
CA HIS A 41 -2.81 11.06 -5.07
C HIS A 41 -4.32 11.23 -4.88
N ARG A 42 -5.09 10.67 -5.81
CA ARG A 42 -6.56 10.75 -5.77
C ARG A 42 -7.13 10.02 -4.57
N PHE A 43 -6.40 9.02 -4.10
CA PHE A 43 -6.76 8.20 -2.96
C PHE A 43 -5.53 7.99 -2.08
N ALA A 44 -5.73 8.06 -0.77
CA ALA A 44 -4.77 7.54 0.20
C ALA A 44 -5.42 6.37 0.93
N ILE A 45 -4.67 5.27 1.08
CA ILE A 45 -5.13 4.09 1.79
C ILE A 45 -4.30 3.97 3.07
N PHE A 46 -4.98 4.02 4.21
CA PHE A 46 -4.40 3.74 5.52
C PHE A 46 -4.87 2.36 5.93
N SER A 47 -3.94 1.47 6.22
CA SER A 47 -4.28 0.14 6.72
C SER A 47 -3.33 -0.26 7.81
N ASP A 48 -3.86 -0.88 8.85
CA ASP A 48 -3.08 -1.39 9.98
C ASP A 48 -3.64 -2.73 10.45
N PHE A 49 -2.76 -3.56 11.01
CA PHE A 49 -3.10 -4.84 11.60
C PHE A 49 -2.84 -4.81 13.10
N GLU A 50 -3.85 -5.19 13.86
CA GLU A 50 -3.65 -5.51 15.27
C GLU A 50 -3.13 -6.94 15.37
N CYS A 51 -2.04 -7.12 16.11
CA CYS A 51 -1.34 -8.38 16.24
C CYS A 51 -1.28 -8.84 17.71
N MET A 52 -1.28 -10.16 17.90
CA MET A 52 -0.96 -10.79 19.17
C MET A 52 0.44 -11.36 19.11
N LEU A 53 1.23 -11.13 20.15
CA LEU A 53 2.55 -11.74 20.29
C LEU A 53 2.41 -13.22 20.64
N LYS A 54 3.04 -14.07 19.84
CA LYS A 54 3.12 -15.51 20.07
C LYS A 54 4.55 -15.91 20.31
N ASN A 55 4.78 -16.51 21.46
CA ASN A 55 6.08 -17.09 21.82
C ASN A 55 6.53 -18.09 20.76
N VAL A 56 7.77 -17.93 20.32
CA VAL A 56 8.45 -18.87 19.43
C VAL A 56 9.37 -19.73 20.29
N SER A 57 9.12 -21.04 20.30
CA SER A 57 10.03 -21.97 20.93
C SER A 57 11.21 -22.20 19.98
N THR A 58 12.31 -21.45 20.17
CA THR A 58 13.58 -21.73 19.51
C THR A 58 14.59 -22.27 20.51
N ALA A 59 15.32 -23.32 20.13
CA ALA A 59 16.49 -23.75 20.86
C ALA A 59 17.55 -22.64 20.88
N ALA A 60 18.31 -22.54 21.97
CA ALA A 60 19.38 -21.56 22.07
C ALA A 60 20.38 -21.73 20.91
N PRO A 61 20.80 -20.64 20.25
CA PRO A 61 21.76 -20.71 19.15
C PRO A 61 23.07 -21.36 19.63
N GLY A 62 23.60 -22.28 18.83
CA GLY A 62 24.91 -22.89 19.07
C GLY A 62 26.05 -21.89 18.83
N PRO A 63 27.28 -22.19 19.30
CA PRO A 63 28.42 -21.26 19.27
C PRO A 63 28.88 -20.83 17.86
N SER A 64 28.44 -21.54 16.81
CA SER A 64 28.69 -21.21 15.40
C SER A 64 27.56 -20.40 14.73
N SER A 65 26.52 -20.01 15.47
CA SER A 65 25.34 -19.33 14.94
C SER A 65 25.20 -17.90 15.47
N SER A 66 24.31 -17.13 14.82
CA SER A 66 24.01 -15.75 15.22
C SER A 66 23.58 -15.68 16.68
N HIS A 67 24.03 -14.64 17.39
CA HIS A 67 23.65 -14.40 18.79
C HIS A 67 22.25 -13.77 18.92
N SER A 68 21.59 -13.43 17.81
CA SER A 68 20.21 -12.96 17.78
C SER A 68 19.26 -14.11 17.47
N TYR A 69 18.25 -14.30 18.31
CA TYR A 69 17.18 -15.28 18.12
C TYR A 69 15.80 -14.64 18.35
N CYS A 70 14.80 -15.14 17.63
CA CYS A 70 13.42 -14.64 17.70
C CYS A 70 12.72 -15.27 18.91
N ILE A 71 12.24 -14.43 19.83
CA ILE A 71 11.52 -14.87 21.04
C ILE A 71 10.01 -14.92 20.81
N GLU A 72 9.49 -13.99 20.01
CA GLU A 72 8.07 -13.79 19.80
C GLU A 72 7.84 -13.38 18.35
N LYS A 73 6.67 -13.74 17.83
CA LYS A 73 6.21 -13.38 16.50
C LYS A 73 4.84 -12.72 16.60
N ASP A 74 4.66 -11.62 15.88
CA ASP A 74 3.37 -10.99 15.68
C ASP A 74 2.46 -11.87 14.81
N GLU A 75 1.35 -12.33 15.39
CA GLU A 75 0.27 -13.02 14.70
C GLU A 75 -0.91 -12.06 14.51
N PRO A 76 -1.22 -11.62 13.28
CA PRO A 76 -2.32 -10.69 13.04
C PRO A 76 -3.67 -11.30 13.44
N ILE A 77 -4.49 -10.53 14.15
CA ILE A 77 -5.82 -10.93 14.62
C ILE A 77 -6.95 -10.12 14.00
N SER A 78 -6.66 -8.89 13.57
CA SER A 78 -7.62 -8.02 12.90
C SER A 78 -6.91 -6.99 12.03
N TYR A 79 -7.66 -6.32 11.16
CA TYR A 79 -7.17 -5.17 10.43
C TYR A 79 -8.24 -4.07 10.32
N ALA A 80 -7.77 -2.84 10.16
CA ALA A 80 -8.56 -1.72 9.71
C ALA A 80 -7.99 -1.18 8.40
N MET A 81 -8.87 -0.73 7.50
CA MET A 81 -8.52 -0.07 6.25
C MET A 81 -9.42 1.15 6.06
N LEU A 82 -8.82 2.29 5.75
CA LEU A 82 -9.48 3.55 5.43
C LEU A 82 -8.95 4.03 4.08
N VAL A 83 -9.85 4.47 3.21
CA VAL A 83 -9.50 5.13 1.95
C VAL A 83 -10.05 6.54 2.01
N THR A 84 -9.17 7.52 1.84
CA THR A 84 -9.55 8.93 1.72
C THR A 84 -9.43 9.41 0.29
N ASN A 85 -10.23 10.42 -0.09
CA ASN A 85 -10.04 11.15 -1.34
C ASN A 85 -9.01 12.28 -1.16
N GLN A 86 -8.83 13.06 -2.23
CA GLN A 86 -7.94 14.23 -2.24
C GLN A 86 -8.35 15.35 -1.26
N ASP A 87 -9.56 15.33 -0.73
CA ASP A 87 -10.08 16.31 0.23
C ASP A 87 -10.05 15.75 1.66
N ASP A 88 -9.31 14.65 1.86
CA ASP A 88 -9.15 13.90 3.12
C ASP A 88 -10.48 13.33 3.68
N GLU A 89 -11.51 13.25 2.84
CA GLU A 89 -12.78 12.64 3.19
C GLU A 89 -12.67 11.12 3.09
N ILE A 90 -13.14 10.41 4.10
CA ILE A 90 -13.19 8.94 4.09
C ILE A 90 -14.26 8.49 3.11
N ILE A 91 -13.84 7.91 1.98
CA ILE A 91 -14.71 7.40 0.93
C ILE A 91 -14.96 5.90 1.03
N PHE A 92 -14.10 5.17 1.75
CA PHE A 92 -14.27 3.77 2.04
C PHE A 92 -13.61 3.44 3.38
N HIS A 93 -14.23 2.55 4.14
CA HIS A 93 -13.59 1.95 5.30
C HIS A 93 -14.00 0.49 5.46
N GLN A 94 -13.09 -0.31 6.01
CA GLN A 94 -13.35 -1.70 6.36
C GLN A 94 -12.62 -2.07 7.63
N TYR A 95 -13.29 -2.82 8.48
CA TYR A 95 -12.70 -3.47 9.63
C TYR A 95 -13.02 -4.96 9.56
N TYR A 96 -12.05 -5.78 9.96
CA TYR A 96 -12.24 -7.23 10.06
C TYR A 96 -11.45 -7.77 11.24
N ALA A 97 -12.14 -8.48 12.13
CA ALA A 97 -11.55 -9.29 13.19
C ALA A 97 -12.11 -10.70 13.08
N GLY A 98 -11.23 -11.68 12.95
CA GLY A 98 -11.64 -13.06 12.73
C GLY A 98 -10.53 -13.93 12.18
N PRO A 99 -10.84 -15.18 11.84
CA PRO A 99 -9.87 -16.11 11.30
C PRO A 99 -9.21 -15.57 10.03
N HIS A 100 -7.91 -15.83 9.87
CA HIS A 100 -7.14 -15.52 8.67
C HIS A 100 -7.25 -14.04 8.21
N PRO A 101 -6.96 -13.05 9.08
CA PRO A 101 -7.15 -11.63 8.75
C PRO A 101 -6.28 -11.17 7.58
N VAL A 102 -5.09 -11.73 7.42
CA VAL A 102 -4.20 -11.43 6.28
C VAL A 102 -4.83 -11.90 4.96
N GLU A 103 -5.38 -13.12 4.92
CA GLU A 103 -6.02 -13.66 3.72
C GLU A 103 -7.28 -12.86 3.37
N ASN A 104 -8.08 -12.52 4.38
CA ASN A 104 -9.27 -11.68 4.20
C ASN A 104 -8.92 -10.32 3.61
N PHE A 105 -7.88 -9.66 4.15
CA PHE A 105 -7.37 -8.39 3.64
C PHE A 105 -6.96 -8.49 2.16
N LEU A 106 -6.18 -9.53 1.81
CA LEU A 106 -5.70 -9.72 0.44
C LEU A 106 -6.82 -10.05 -0.56
N MET A 107 -7.89 -10.73 -0.12
CA MET A 107 -9.08 -10.94 -0.97
C MET A 107 -9.82 -9.65 -1.30
N LYS A 108 -9.74 -8.64 -0.43
CA LYS A 108 -10.38 -7.33 -0.61
C LYS A 108 -9.53 -6.35 -1.41
N ALA A 109 -8.23 -6.62 -1.55
CA ALA A 109 -7.28 -5.80 -2.30
C ALA A 109 -7.13 -6.20 -3.80
N LYS A 110 -7.91 -7.18 -4.27
CA LYS A 110 -7.98 -7.59 -5.69
C LYS A 110 -9.03 -6.79 -6.46
#